data_AF-A0A535S410-F1
#
_entry.id   AF-A0A535S410-F1
#
_cell.length_a   1.000
_cell.length_b   1.000
_cell.length_c   1.000
_cell.angle_alpha   90.00
_cell.angle_beta   90.00
_cell.angle_gamma   90.00
#
_symmetry.space_group_name_H-M   'P 1'
#
loop_
_entity.id
_entity.type
_entity.pdbx_description
1 polymer ?
#
loop_
_entity_poly.entity_id
_entity_poly.type
_entity_poly.pdbx_seq_one_letter_code
_entity_poly.pdbx_strand_id
1 'polypeptide(L)'
;MIDQDQARKFWANWVRREIGGSDMVQDAAVSAAVNEILQGRDNQAAADAARRTAQSLGVGVPTPHPGPPPPGGTDIVATPVAGPAPAGKDGQPLACSLCGSTPAANMTIHEHNGRLIWMVHKTSKGPFCRDCGTAMLRHHQNSTLFQGWFGIFSFFITPVTLLLNLNAWRKVKALGPPQRDPAAQSRIPAPLNPGKPLLRRPGPYVGGIVVAGVIAFLLIKSADTGGCLDNSTELSNRVTTLHNAYVATYNSSSTAMDACQSVDCEKAPKLALVSALGTYNDGLRKVCWPDNAKADATTLIDANTTLAQAFTTWAGATTLAQDRNLAADAQTKDDQRRAADARLASDLNIPTASSSP
;
A
#
# COMPACT_ATOMS: atom_id res chain seq x y z
N MET A 1 9.76 19.04 -17.80
CA MET A 1 10.35 18.54 -19.06
C MET A 1 10.51 17.04 -18.91
N ILE A 2 9.89 16.25 -19.78
CA ILE A 2 10.04 14.79 -19.75
C ILE A 2 11.49 14.47 -20.10
N ASP A 3 12.14 13.65 -19.29
CA ASP A 3 13.48 13.14 -19.56
C ASP A 3 13.41 12.25 -20.82
N GLN A 4 13.93 12.79 -21.92
CA GLN A 4 13.95 12.17 -23.25
C GLN A 4 14.50 10.75 -23.22
N ASP A 5 15.52 10.52 -22.38
CA ASP A 5 16.18 9.23 -22.27
C ASP A 5 15.31 8.20 -21.57
N GLN A 6 14.51 8.62 -20.57
CA GLN A 6 13.52 7.74 -19.94
C GLN A 6 12.37 7.41 -20.89
N ALA A 7 11.86 8.39 -21.65
CA ALA A 7 10.80 8.16 -22.63
C ALA A 7 11.26 7.18 -23.72
N ARG A 8 12.48 7.34 -24.24
CA ARG A 8 13.04 6.45 -25.27
C ARG A 8 13.19 5.01 -24.75
N LYS A 9 13.68 4.83 -23.51
CA LYS A 9 13.80 3.50 -22.87
C LYS A 9 12.45 2.81 -22.67
N PHE A 10 11.44 3.55 -22.21
CA PHE A 10 10.08 3.03 -22.05
C PHE A 10 9.51 2.53 -23.38
N TRP A 11 9.57 3.37 -24.42
CA TRP A 11 9.04 3.04 -25.74
C TRP A 11 9.83 1.94 -26.44
N ALA A 12 11.15 1.87 -26.28
CA ALA A 12 11.97 0.78 -26.81
C ALA A 12 11.55 -0.59 -26.27
N ASN A 13 11.26 -0.70 -24.97
CA ASN A 13 10.78 -1.95 -24.39
C ASN A 13 9.37 -2.31 -24.88
N TRP A 14 8.49 -1.33 -25.06
CA TRP A 14 7.15 -1.56 -25.58
C TRP A 14 7.16 -1.98 -27.06
N VAL A 15 7.90 -1.28 -27.93
CA VAL A 15 8.01 -1.58 -29.36
C VAL A 15 8.57 -2.98 -29.59
N ARG A 16 9.62 -3.36 -28.84
CA ARG A 16 10.20 -4.71 -28.94
C ARG A 16 9.19 -5.82 -28.62
N ARG A 17 8.28 -5.57 -27.67
CA ARG A 17 7.27 -6.56 -27.24
C ARG A 17 6.06 -6.60 -28.15
N GLU A 18 5.57 -5.44 -28.59
CA GLU A 18 4.26 -5.31 -29.22
C GLU A 18 4.32 -5.23 -30.76
N ILE A 19 5.39 -4.67 -31.31
CA ILE A 19 5.58 -4.51 -32.76
C ILE A 19 6.59 -5.54 -33.28
N GLY A 20 7.72 -5.70 -32.58
CA GLY A 20 8.82 -6.56 -33.03
C GLY A 20 9.50 -6.01 -34.29
N GLY A 21 9.94 -6.90 -35.18
CA GLY A 21 10.67 -6.55 -36.39
C GLY A 21 12.19 -6.43 -36.19
N SER A 22 12.92 -6.03 -37.24
CA SER A 22 14.37 -5.81 -37.19
C SER A 22 14.71 -4.58 -36.34
N ASP A 23 15.96 -4.49 -35.87
CA ASP A 23 16.43 -3.38 -35.04
C ASP A 23 16.19 -2.01 -35.70
N MET A 24 16.33 -1.95 -37.02
CA MET A 24 16.05 -0.74 -37.82
C MET A 24 14.57 -0.32 -37.72
N VAL A 25 13.64 -1.28 -37.77
CA VAL A 25 12.20 -1.00 -37.65
C VAL A 25 11.83 -0.60 -36.23
N GLN A 26 12.45 -1.26 -35.25
CA GLN A 26 12.23 -0.94 -33.84
C GLN A 26 12.71 0.49 -33.52
N ASP A 27 13.91 0.89 -33.96
CA ASP A 27 14.43 2.24 -33.70
C ASP A 27 13.60 3.33 -34.42
N ALA A 28 13.14 3.07 -35.64
CA ALA A 28 12.23 3.97 -36.36
C ALA A 28 10.88 4.12 -35.66
N ALA A 29 10.29 3.01 -35.18
CA ALA A 29 9.02 3.03 -34.46
C ALA A 29 9.13 3.72 -33.09
N VAL A 30 10.22 3.52 -32.36
CA VAL A 30 10.50 4.23 -31.09
C VAL A 30 10.65 5.72 -31.32
N SER A 31 11.38 6.12 -32.36
CA SER A 31 11.59 7.52 -32.69
C SER A 31 10.27 8.22 -33.06
N ALA A 32 9.39 7.53 -33.77
CA ALA A 32 8.05 8.03 -34.09
C ALA A 32 7.17 8.22 -32.84
N ALA A 33 7.18 7.27 -31.90
CA ALA A 33 6.44 7.40 -30.64
C ALA A 33 6.96 8.55 -29.78
N VAL A 34 8.28 8.68 -29.62
CA VAL A 34 8.88 9.75 -28.81
C VAL A 34 8.55 11.12 -29.40
N ASN A 35 8.58 11.28 -30.72
CA ASN A 35 8.26 12.55 -31.38
C ASN A 35 6.83 13.05 -31.06
N GLU A 36 5.84 12.16 -31.00
CA GLU A 36 4.46 12.52 -30.63
C GLU A 36 4.37 13.00 -29.17
N ILE A 37 5.11 12.35 -28.26
CA ILE A 37 5.18 12.77 -26.84
C ILE A 37 5.84 14.14 -26.70
N LEU A 38 6.86 14.45 -27.50
CA LEU A 38 7.51 15.78 -27.49
C LEU A 38 6.61 16.88 -28.02
N GLN A 39 5.66 16.53 -28.88
CA GLN A 39 4.61 17.44 -29.35
C GLN A 39 3.44 17.56 -28.35
N GLY A 40 3.55 16.95 -27.16
CA GLY A 40 2.54 17.00 -26.11
C GLY A 40 1.31 16.13 -26.38
N ARG A 41 1.39 15.18 -27.33
CA ARG A 41 0.29 14.26 -27.65
C ARG A 41 0.28 13.10 -26.67
N ASP A 42 -0.87 12.42 -26.59
CA ASP A 42 -1.07 11.33 -25.64
C ASP A 42 -0.34 10.03 -26.04
N ASN A 43 -0.31 9.07 -25.11
CA ASN A 43 0.34 7.79 -25.31
C ASN A 43 -0.31 6.94 -26.41
N GLN A 44 -1.57 7.20 -26.77
CA GLN A 44 -2.26 6.46 -27.81
C GLN A 44 -1.81 6.92 -29.20
N ALA A 45 -1.70 8.24 -29.40
CA ALA A 45 -1.13 8.83 -30.61
C ALA A 45 0.32 8.36 -30.84
N ALA A 46 1.13 8.29 -29.78
CA ALA A 46 2.49 7.77 -29.83
C ALA A 46 2.56 6.28 -30.25
N ALA A 47 1.68 5.43 -29.67
CA ALA A 47 1.61 4.02 -30.04
C ALA A 47 1.15 3.81 -31.49
N ASP A 48 0.20 4.62 -31.96
CA ASP A 48 -0.31 4.54 -33.34
C ASP A 48 0.72 5.04 -34.35
N ALA A 49 1.50 6.07 -34.01
CA ALA A 49 2.63 6.52 -34.83
C ALA A 49 3.70 5.43 -34.96
N ALA A 50 4.08 4.76 -33.86
CA ALA A 50 5.01 3.64 -33.91
C ALA A 50 4.53 2.50 -34.81
N ARG A 51 3.24 2.12 -34.71
CA ARG A 51 2.65 1.06 -35.55
C ARG A 51 2.61 1.43 -37.03
N ARG A 52 2.22 2.67 -37.37
CA ARG A 52 2.20 3.14 -38.77
C ARG A 52 3.60 3.13 -39.37
N THR A 53 4.61 3.60 -38.63
CA THR A 53 6.01 3.57 -39.07
C THR A 53 6.49 2.14 -39.31
N ALA A 54 6.21 1.21 -38.39
CA ALA A 54 6.58 -0.19 -38.57
C ALA A 54 5.89 -0.86 -39.77
N GLN A 55 4.61 -0.53 -40.01
CA GLN A 55 3.86 -1.01 -41.17
C GLN A 55 4.45 -0.46 -42.49
N SER A 56 4.85 0.81 -42.53
CA SER A 56 5.49 1.40 -43.72
C SER A 56 6.84 0.77 -44.07
N LEU A 57 7.51 0.15 -43.09
CA LEU A 57 8.80 -0.53 -43.25
C LEU A 57 8.65 -2.03 -43.52
N GLY A 58 7.44 -2.50 -43.86
CA GLY A 58 7.20 -3.87 -44.30
C GLY A 58 7.15 -4.92 -43.19
N VAL A 59 7.07 -4.52 -41.92
CA VAL A 59 6.75 -5.45 -40.84
C VAL A 59 5.25 -5.70 -40.84
N GLY A 60 4.87 -6.95 -41.15
CA GLY A 60 3.51 -7.45 -41.01
C GLY A 60 3.08 -7.50 -39.54
N VAL A 61 2.81 -6.32 -38.96
CA VAL A 61 2.00 -6.19 -37.75
C VAL A 61 0.59 -6.65 -38.11
N PRO A 62 -0.11 -7.47 -37.30
CA PRO A 62 -1.51 -7.76 -37.53
C PRO A 62 -2.28 -6.43 -37.57
N THR A 63 -2.75 -6.04 -38.75
CA THR A 63 -3.66 -4.91 -38.92
C THR A 63 -5.07 -5.36 -38.61
N PRO A 64 -5.88 -4.60 -37.87
CA PRO A 64 -7.32 -4.58 -38.12
C PRO A 64 -7.52 -3.94 -39.50
N HIS A 65 -8.07 -4.69 -40.46
CA HIS A 65 -8.37 -4.18 -41.80
C HIS A 65 -9.35 -2.99 -41.77
N PRO A 66 -9.11 -1.91 -42.53
CA PRO A 66 -10.17 -1.08 -43.09
C PRO A 66 -10.58 -1.66 -44.46
N GLY A 67 -11.79 -2.18 -44.56
CA GLY A 67 -12.34 -2.66 -45.83
C GLY A 67 -12.68 -1.51 -46.81
N PRO A 68 -12.83 -1.80 -48.12
CA PRO A 68 -13.15 -0.80 -49.14
C PRO A 68 -14.57 -0.24 -48.98
N PRO A 69 -14.85 1.00 -49.45
CA PRO A 69 -16.15 1.63 -49.26
C PRO A 69 -17.23 0.93 -50.11
N PRO A 70 -18.38 0.55 -49.53
CA PRO A 70 -19.53 0.17 -50.32
C PRO A 70 -20.18 1.44 -50.93
N PRO A 71 -20.65 1.37 -52.18
CA PRO A 71 -21.33 2.49 -52.80
C PRO A 71 -22.76 2.61 -52.24
N GLY A 72 -23.01 3.73 -51.55
CA GLY A 72 -24.33 4.34 -51.37
C GLY A 72 -25.35 3.57 -50.51
N GLY A 73 -25.84 4.23 -49.47
CA GLY A 73 -27.15 3.89 -48.89
C GLY A 73 -27.25 3.98 -47.38
N THR A 74 -27.65 5.16 -46.91
CA THR A 74 -28.29 5.47 -45.61
C THR A 74 -27.50 5.27 -44.32
N ASP A 75 -27.22 6.42 -43.71
CA ASP A 75 -26.73 6.60 -42.35
C ASP A 75 -27.60 5.87 -41.31
N ILE A 76 -26.99 5.02 -40.49
CA ILE A 76 -27.51 4.74 -39.14
C ILE A 76 -26.40 5.08 -38.14
N VAL A 77 -26.53 6.28 -37.58
CA VAL A 77 -25.85 6.76 -36.39
C VAL A 77 -26.17 5.81 -35.23
N ALA A 78 -25.18 5.05 -34.75
CA ALA A 78 -25.31 4.29 -33.50
C ALA A 78 -25.07 5.21 -32.31
N THR A 79 -26.12 5.92 -31.88
CA THR A 79 -26.23 6.48 -30.53
C THR A 79 -26.14 5.38 -29.46
N PRO A 80 -25.57 5.65 -28.28
CA PRO A 80 -25.58 4.70 -27.17
C PRO A 80 -27.01 4.62 -26.61
N VAL A 81 -27.76 3.61 -27.04
CA VAL A 81 -29.06 3.30 -26.45
C VAL A 81 -28.79 2.57 -25.13
N ALA A 82 -28.85 3.33 -24.03
CA ALA A 82 -29.25 2.81 -22.74
C ALA A 82 -30.69 2.29 -22.88
N GLY A 83 -30.81 1.06 -23.40
CA GLY A 83 -32.10 0.39 -23.54
C GLY A 83 -32.62 -0.01 -22.16
N PRO A 84 -33.91 0.18 -21.86
CA PRO A 84 -34.52 -0.49 -20.72
C PRO A 84 -34.22 -1.99 -20.84
N ALA A 85 -33.87 -2.62 -19.73
CA ALA A 85 -33.86 -4.08 -19.64
C ALA A 85 -35.16 -4.61 -20.24
N PRO A 86 -35.16 -5.71 -21.01
CA PRO A 86 -36.41 -6.39 -21.33
C PRO A 86 -36.98 -6.87 -20.00
N ALA A 87 -37.86 -6.06 -19.42
CA ALA A 87 -38.93 -6.54 -18.57
C ALA A 87 -39.60 -7.63 -19.39
N GLY A 88 -39.60 -8.85 -18.86
CA GLY A 88 -40.33 -9.94 -19.50
C GLY A 88 -41.74 -9.44 -19.81
N LYS A 89 -42.24 -9.72 -21.01
CA LYS A 89 -43.66 -9.55 -21.31
C LYS A 89 -44.43 -10.18 -20.15
N ASP A 90 -45.21 -9.36 -19.46
CA ASP A 90 -45.86 -9.73 -18.21
C ASP A 90 -46.56 -11.08 -18.34
N GLY A 91 -46.05 -12.09 -17.61
CA GLY A 91 -46.64 -13.43 -17.53
C GLY A 91 -45.86 -14.59 -18.17
N GLN A 92 -44.81 -14.36 -18.98
CA GLN A 92 -43.98 -15.46 -19.52
C GLN A 92 -42.79 -15.78 -18.60
N PRO A 93 -42.57 -17.05 -18.20
CA PRO A 93 -41.43 -17.42 -17.37
C PRO A 93 -40.13 -17.12 -18.10
N LEU A 94 -39.22 -16.37 -17.46
CA LEU A 94 -37.90 -16.08 -18.01
C LEU A 94 -37.17 -17.39 -18.36
N ALA A 95 -36.63 -17.47 -19.57
CA ALA A 95 -35.80 -18.57 -20.04
C ALA A 95 -34.31 -18.25 -19.87
N CYS A 96 -33.49 -19.26 -19.59
CA CYS A 96 -32.06 -19.09 -19.43
C CYS A 96 -31.39 -18.66 -20.74
N SER A 97 -30.58 -17.59 -20.69
CA SER A 97 -29.84 -17.09 -21.85
C SER A 97 -28.78 -18.04 -22.41
N LEU A 98 -28.35 -19.04 -21.62
CA LEU A 98 -27.38 -20.06 -22.04
C LEU A 98 -28.09 -21.28 -22.64
N CYS A 99 -28.94 -21.94 -21.86
CA CYS A 99 -29.51 -23.25 -22.20
C CYS A 99 -31.03 -23.23 -22.45
N GLY A 100 -31.68 -22.07 -22.49
CA GLY A 100 -33.11 -21.96 -22.76
C GLY A 100 -34.05 -22.49 -21.66
N SER A 101 -33.54 -23.07 -20.58
CA SER A 101 -34.36 -23.68 -19.53
C SER A 101 -35.10 -22.65 -18.67
N THR A 102 -36.29 -23.02 -18.20
CA THR A 102 -37.09 -22.30 -17.20
C THR A 102 -37.16 -23.12 -15.89
N PRO A 103 -37.43 -22.51 -14.72
CA PRO A 103 -37.46 -21.07 -14.47
C PRO A 103 -36.05 -20.48 -14.46
N ALA A 104 -35.91 -19.25 -14.97
CA ALA A 104 -34.69 -18.44 -14.87
C ALA A 104 -34.96 -17.12 -14.13
N ALA A 105 -33.90 -16.51 -13.61
CA ALA A 105 -33.98 -15.20 -12.96
C ALA A 105 -32.89 -14.26 -13.47
N ASN A 106 -33.24 -12.99 -13.64
CA ASN A 106 -32.27 -11.95 -13.94
C ASN A 106 -31.33 -11.73 -12.76
N MET A 107 -30.05 -12.03 -12.98
CA MET A 107 -29.00 -11.85 -12.00
C MET A 107 -27.74 -11.27 -12.66
N THR A 108 -26.92 -10.65 -11.82
CA THR A 108 -25.60 -10.14 -12.20
C THR A 108 -24.58 -10.86 -11.33
N ILE A 109 -23.62 -11.51 -11.97
CA ILE A 109 -22.55 -12.24 -11.30
C ILE A 109 -21.24 -11.52 -11.63
N HIS A 110 -20.50 -11.16 -10.58
CA HIS A 110 -19.24 -10.43 -10.68
C HIS A 110 -18.06 -11.37 -10.44
N GLU A 111 -16.95 -11.11 -11.13
CA GLU A 111 -15.65 -11.73 -10.91
C GLU A 111 -14.62 -10.63 -10.78
N HIS A 112 -13.85 -10.70 -9.70
CA HIS A 112 -12.76 -9.78 -9.46
C HIS A 112 -11.45 -10.54 -9.44
N ASN A 113 -10.61 -10.29 -10.45
CA ASN A 113 -9.26 -10.85 -10.49
C ASN A 113 -8.27 -9.76 -10.11
N GLY A 114 -7.77 -9.82 -8.88
CA GLY A 114 -6.62 -9.04 -8.46
C GLY A 114 -5.35 -9.62 -9.07
N ARG A 115 -4.58 -8.80 -9.78
CA ARG A 115 -3.16 -9.06 -9.99
C ARG A 115 -2.39 -7.96 -9.27
N LEU A 116 -1.10 -8.20 -9.03
CA LEU A 116 -0.27 -7.31 -8.24
C LEU A 116 -0.28 -5.85 -8.75
N ILE A 117 -0.34 -5.67 -10.08
CA ILE A 117 -0.22 -4.35 -10.73
C ILE A 117 -1.53 -3.89 -11.41
N TRP A 118 -2.41 -4.81 -11.83
CA TRP A 118 -3.68 -4.46 -12.47
C TRP A 118 -4.80 -5.39 -12.02
N MET A 119 -6.04 -4.95 -12.22
CA MET A 119 -7.23 -5.70 -11.85
C MET A 119 -8.13 -5.90 -13.05
N VAL A 120 -8.73 -7.09 -13.15
CA VAL A 120 -9.69 -7.41 -14.20
C VAL A 120 -11.02 -7.74 -13.55
N HIS A 121 -12.01 -6.89 -13.80
CA HIS A 121 -13.40 -7.13 -13.40
C HIS A 121 -14.14 -7.75 -14.58
N LYS A 122 -14.79 -8.88 -14.37
CA LYS A 122 -15.73 -9.44 -15.33
C LYS A 122 -17.13 -9.47 -14.73
N THR A 123 -18.13 -9.20 -15.54
CA THR A 123 -19.52 -9.21 -15.11
C THR A 123 -20.37 -10.00 -16.09
N SER A 124 -21.05 -11.02 -15.59
CA SER A 124 -21.99 -11.84 -16.33
C SER A 124 -23.42 -11.43 -15.96
N LYS A 125 -24.15 -10.85 -16.91
CA LYS A 125 -25.54 -10.36 -16.73
C LYS A 125 -26.50 -11.20 -17.56
N GLY A 126 -27.65 -11.53 -16.99
CA GLY A 126 -28.78 -12.10 -17.73
C GLY A 126 -29.66 -13.04 -16.92
N PRO A 127 -30.70 -13.58 -17.56
CA PRO A 127 -31.52 -14.62 -16.97
C PRO A 127 -30.76 -15.95 -16.97
N PHE A 128 -30.51 -16.51 -15.78
CA PHE A 128 -29.91 -17.84 -15.65
C PHE A 128 -30.86 -18.78 -14.91
N CYS A 129 -30.98 -20.02 -15.40
CA CYS A 129 -31.63 -21.10 -14.65
C CYS A 129 -30.74 -21.51 -13.47
N ARG A 130 -31.29 -22.32 -12.55
CA ARG A 130 -30.58 -22.74 -11.34
C ARG A 130 -29.19 -23.33 -11.61
N ASP A 131 -29.08 -24.27 -12.53
CA ASP A 131 -27.84 -25.04 -12.72
C ASP A 131 -26.77 -24.20 -13.43
N CYS A 132 -27.14 -23.48 -14.51
CA CYS A 132 -26.28 -22.52 -15.19
C CYS A 132 -25.82 -21.38 -14.26
N GLY A 133 -26.74 -20.82 -13.48
CA GLY A 133 -26.42 -19.78 -12.50
C GLY A 133 -25.48 -20.29 -11.42
N THR A 134 -25.70 -21.51 -10.91
CA THR A 134 -24.81 -22.14 -9.92
C THR A 134 -23.42 -22.39 -10.48
N ALA A 135 -23.32 -22.93 -11.70
CA ALA A 135 -22.04 -23.20 -12.35
C ALA A 135 -21.23 -21.90 -12.52
N MET A 136 -21.88 -20.86 -13.03
CA MET A 136 -21.25 -19.57 -13.27
C MET A 136 -20.83 -18.89 -11.97
N LEU A 137 -21.71 -18.87 -10.95
CA LEU A 137 -21.39 -18.31 -9.65
C LEU A 137 -20.19 -19.02 -9.01
N ARG A 138 -20.14 -20.36 -9.04
CA ARG A 138 -19.01 -21.13 -8.49
C ARG A 138 -17.71 -20.88 -9.26
N HIS A 139 -17.78 -20.71 -10.57
CA HIS A 139 -16.60 -20.38 -11.39
C HIS A 139 -16.06 -18.98 -11.02
N HIS A 140 -16.91 -17.95 -11.09
CA HIS A 140 -16.54 -16.57 -10.80
C HIS A 140 -16.07 -16.38 -9.35
N GLN A 141 -16.76 -17.00 -8.37
CA GLN A 141 -16.33 -16.96 -6.96
C GLN A 141 -15.01 -17.68 -6.73
N ASN A 142 -14.77 -18.82 -7.39
CA ASN A 142 -13.48 -19.51 -7.24
C ASN A 142 -12.32 -18.69 -7.81
N SER A 143 -12.51 -18.04 -8.97
CA SER A 143 -11.48 -17.15 -9.54
C SER A 143 -11.23 -15.95 -8.63
N THR A 144 -12.31 -15.34 -8.13
CA THR A 144 -12.24 -14.19 -7.21
C THR A 144 -11.54 -14.54 -5.91
N LEU A 145 -11.84 -15.69 -5.30
CA LEU A 145 -11.19 -16.14 -4.07
C LEU A 145 -9.74 -16.57 -4.27
N PHE A 146 -9.38 -16.98 -5.49
CA PHE A 146 -7.99 -17.34 -5.80
C PHE A 146 -7.15 -16.09 -6.08
N GLN A 147 -7.63 -15.17 -6.92
CA GLN A 147 -6.83 -14.06 -7.45
C GLN A 147 -7.10 -12.72 -6.76
N GLY A 148 -8.28 -12.50 -6.18
CA GLY A 148 -8.70 -11.20 -5.64
C GLY A 148 -7.81 -10.62 -4.54
N TRP A 149 -7.00 -11.45 -3.87
CA TRP A 149 -6.27 -11.04 -2.66
C TRP A 149 -4.86 -10.51 -2.91
N PHE A 150 -4.33 -10.63 -4.14
CA PHE A 150 -2.91 -10.33 -4.40
C PHE A 150 -2.59 -8.84 -4.62
N GLY A 151 -3.58 -8.00 -4.89
CA GLY A 151 -3.37 -6.55 -5.09
C GLY A 151 -3.81 -5.75 -3.87
N ILE A 152 -3.11 -4.66 -3.55
CA ILE A 152 -3.40 -3.80 -2.38
C ILE A 152 -4.86 -3.32 -2.39
N PHE A 153 -5.31 -2.69 -3.48
CA PHE A 153 -6.72 -2.27 -3.61
C PHE A 153 -7.67 -3.46 -3.76
N SER A 154 -7.20 -4.54 -4.41
CA SER A 154 -7.99 -5.74 -4.65
C SER A 154 -8.33 -6.49 -3.36
N PHE A 155 -7.46 -6.42 -2.35
CA PHE A 155 -7.70 -6.98 -1.02
C PHE A 155 -8.99 -6.42 -0.40
N PHE A 156 -9.28 -5.13 -0.60
CA PHE A 156 -10.49 -4.48 -0.10
C PHE A 156 -11.71 -4.63 -1.04
N ILE A 157 -11.48 -4.66 -2.35
CA ILE A 157 -12.55 -4.80 -3.36
C ILE A 157 -13.12 -6.24 -3.37
N THR A 158 -12.30 -7.23 -3.06
CA THR A 158 -12.69 -8.65 -3.09
C THR A 158 -13.86 -8.96 -2.14
N PRO A 159 -13.84 -8.58 -0.85
CA PRO A 159 -14.99 -8.71 0.04
C PRO A 159 -16.28 -8.07 -0.50
N VAL A 160 -16.18 -6.86 -1.06
CA VAL A 160 -17.32 -6.16 -1.65
C VAL A 160 -17.91 -6.94 -2.83
N THR A 161 -17.05 -7.45 -3.72
CA THR A 161 -17.47 -8.26 -4.86
C THR A 161 -18.15 -9.56 -4.42
N LEU A 162 -17.63 -10.22 -3.38
CA LEU A 162 -18.23 -11.42 -2.80
C LEU A 162 -19.61 -11.13 -2.21
N LEU A 163 -19.81 -9.98 -1.58
CA LEU A 163 -21.11 -9.52 -1.05
C LEU A 163 -22.11 -9.23 -2.18
N LEU A 164 -21.71 -8.56 -3.26
CA LEU A 164 -22.58 -8.31 -4.42
C LEU A 164 -23.10 -9.62 -5.02
N ASN A 165 -22.24 -10.64 -5.07
CA ASN A 165 -22.61 -11.98 -5.55
C ASN A 165 -23.58 -12.74 -4.63
N LEU A 166 -23.77 -12.32 -3.38
CA LEU A 166 -24.74 -12.94 -2.46
C LEU A 166 -26.17 -12.79 -2.97
N ASN A 167 -26.49 -11.67 -3.62
CA ASN A 167 -27.81 -11.46 -4.23
C ASN A 167 -28.08 -12.45 -5.38
N ALA A 168 -27.09 -12.66 -6.25
CA ALA A 168 -27.18 -13.67 -7.30
C ALA A 168 -27.31 -15.08 -6.71
N TRP A 169 -26.57 -15.41 -5.65
CA TRP A 169 -26.68 -16.68 -4.95
C TRP A 169 -28.09 -16.94 -4.39
N ARG A 170 -28.69 -15.94 -3.73
CA ARG A 170 -30.06 -16.03 -3.20
C ARG A 170 -31.07 -16.31 -4.31
N LYS A 171 -30.97 -15.60 -5.44
CA LYS A 171 -31.83 -15.80 -6.62
C LYS A 171 -31.67 -17.21 -7.19
N VAL A 172 -30.45 -17.69 -7.37
CA VAL A 172 -30.17 -19.05 -7.85
C VAL A 172 -30.75 -20.10 -6.91
N LYS A 173 -30.60 -19.93 -5.59
CA LYS A 173 -31.10 -20.86 -4.58
C LYS A 173 -32.63 -20.93 -4.55
N ALA A 174 -33.32 -19.84 -4.88
CA ALA A 174 -34.78 -19.78 -4.93
C ALA A 174 -35.40 -20.44 -6.18
N LEU A 175 -34.61 -20.73 -7.21
CA LEU A 175 -35.11 -21.34 -8.45
C LEU A 175 -35.38 -22.84 -8.28
N GLY A 176 -36.47 -23.31 -8.91
CA GLY A 176 -36.75 -24.74 -9.07
C GLY A 176 -35.78 -25.44 -10.04
N PRO A 177 -35.91 -26.76 -10.23
CA PRO A 177 -35.11 -27.51 -11.21
C PRO A 177 -35.28 -26.98 -12.64
N PRO A 178 -34.20 -26.95 -13.45
CA PRO A 178 -34.30 -26.48 -14.82
C PRO A 178 -35.11 -27.46 -15.68
N GLN A 179 -36.17 -26.96 -16.29
CA GLN A 179 -36.97 -27.64 -17.30
C GLN A 179 -36.62 -27.04 -18.66
N ARG A 180 -36.21 -27.90 -19.61
CA ARG A 180 -35.87 -27.47 -20.97
C ARG A 180 -37.03 -27.78 -21.89
N ASP A 181 -37.46 -26.77 -22.64
CA ASP A 181 -38.31 -26.97 -23.81
C ASP A 181 -37.45 -27.48 -24.98
N PRO A 182 -37.72 -28.67 -25.53
CA PRO A 182 -37.00 -29.21 -26.69
C PRO A 182 -37.03 -28.30 -27.93
N ALA A 183 -38.04 -27.45 -28.07
CA ALA A 183 -38.19 -26.52 -29.18
C ALA A 183 -37.43 -25.19 -28.97
N ALA A 184 -36.91 -24.92 -27.77
CA ALA A 184 -36.21 -23.68 -27.47
C ALA A 184 -34.80 -23.65 -28.10
N GLN A 185 -34.57 -22.68 -28.98
CA GLN A 185 -33.24 -22.36 -29.48
C GLN A 185 -32.39 -21.73 -28.36
N SER A 186 -31.18 -22.26 -28.14
CA SER A 186 -30.29 -21.80 -27.06
C SER A 186 -28.82 -21.96 -27.43
N ARG A 187 -27.93 -21.21 -26.79
CA ARG A 187 -26.47 -21.24 -27.06
C ARG A 187 -25.82 -22.59 -26.75
N ILE A 188 -26.33 -23.30 -25.73
CA ILE A 188 -25.86 -24.64 -25.36
C ILE A 188 -27.03 -25.63 -25.27
N PRO A 189 -26.83 -26.92 -25.62
CA PRO A 189 -27.92 -27.89 -25.73
C PRO A 189 -28.44 -28.42 -24.39
N ALA A 190 -27.74 -28.17 -23.28
CA ALA A 190 -28.12 -28.61 -21.94
C ALA A 190 -27.66 -27.61 -20.86
N PRO A 191 -28.26 -27.60 -19.65
CA PRO A 191 -27.77 -26.81 -18.53
C PRO A 191 -26.32 -27.14 -18.18
N LEU A 192 -25.54 -26.12 -17.79
CA LEU A 192 -24.17 -26.31 -17.33
C LEU A 192 -24.15 -27.17 -16.07
N ASN A 193 -23.19 -28.08 -15.99
CA ASN A 193 -22.93 -28.84 -14.77
C ASN A 193 -22.34 -27.90 -13.69
N PRO A 194 -23.00 -27.74 -12.53
CA PRO A 194 -22.47 -26.92 -11.43
C PRO A 194 -21.14 -27.37 -10.85
N GLY A 195 -20.71 -28.60 -11.18
CA GLY A 195 -19.46 -29.22 -10.75
C GLY A 195 -19.33 -29.29 -9.24
N LYS A 196 -18.08 -29.29 -8.75
CA LYS A 196 -17.78 -29.36 -7.32
C LYS A 196 -18.29 -28.10 -6.58
N PRO A 197 -18.83 -28.25 -5.35
CA PRO A 197 -19.11 -27.14 -4.45
C PRO A 197 -17.90 -26.24 -4.24
N LEU A 198 -18.11 -24.96 -3.90
CA LEU A 198 -17.06 -23.96 -3.79
C LEU A 198 -15.95 -24.36 -2.80
N LEU A 199 -16.32 -24.88 -1.63
CA LEU A 199 -15.37 -25.34 -0.60
C LEU A 199 -14.55 -26.55 -1.01
N ARG A 200 -14.91 -27.27 -2.09
CA ARG A 200 -14.09 -28.37 -2.63
C ARG A 200 -13.15 -27.91 -3.75
N ARG A 201 -12.97 -26.60 -3.90
CA ARG A 201 -12.09 -25.98 -4.90
C ARG A 201 -10.95 -25.27 -4.17
N PRO A 202 -9.78 -25.09 -4.82
CA PRO A 202 -8.61 -24.49 -4.17
C PRO A 202 -8.77 -22.99 -3.87
N GLY A 203 -9.62 -22.26 -4.60
CA GLY A 203 -9.76 -20.80 -4.48
C GLY A 203 -9.97 -20.28 -3.05
N PRO A 204 -11.01 -20.74 -2.33
CA PRO A 204 -11.25 -20.32 -0.94
C PRO A 204 -10.06 -20.54 0.00
N TYR A 205 -9.31 -21.64 -0.16
CA TYR A 205 -8.18 -21.96 0.71
C TYR A 205 -6.99 -21.06 0.43
N VAL A 206 -6.67 -20.82 -0.85
CA VAL A 206 -5.60 -19.87 -1.23
C VAL A 206 -5.94 -18.47 -0.72
N GLY A 207 -7.16 -18.00 -0.92
CA GLY A 207 -7.61 -16.73 -0.39
C GLY A 207 -7.53 -16.65 1.13
N GLY A 208 -7.98 -17.70 1.83
CA GLY A 208 -7.89 -17.80 3.29
C GLY A 208 -6.46 -17.73 3.81
N ILE A 209 -5.51 -18.42 3.17
CA ILE A 209 -4.09 -18.40 3.54
C ILE A 209 -3.49 -17.00 3.35
N VAL A 210 -3.77 -16.33 2.22
CA VAL A 210 -3.26 -14.97 1.97
C VAL A 210 -3.80 -13.99 3.00
N VAL A 211 -5.10 -14.02 3.28
CA VAL A 211 -5.72 -13.16 4.29
C VAL A 211 -5.15 -13.44 5.69
N ALA A 212 -5.02 -14.71 6.07
CA ALA A 212 -4.44 -15.08 7.35
C ALA A 212 -2.97 -14.63 7.46
N GLY A 213 -2.18 -14.75 6.39
CA GLY A 213 -0.80 -14.29 6.35
C GLY A 213 -0.67 -12.77 6.51
N VAL A 214 -1.52 -11.99 5.84
CA VAL A 214 -1.56 -10.53 5.99
C VAL A 214 -1.94 -10.14 7.42
N ILE A 215 -2.97 -10.77 8.00
CA ILE A 215 -3.39 -10.52 9.38
C ILE A 215 -2.26 -10.88 10.35
N ALA A 216 -1.62 -12.04 10.20
CA ALA A 216 -0.50 -12.46 11.04
C ALA A 216 0.69 -11.48 10.95
N PHE A 217 1.03 -11.03 9.74
CA PHE A 217 2.09 -10.03 9.55
C PHE A 217 1.77 -8.71 10.26
N LEU A 218 0.54 -8.21 10.14
CA LEU A 218 0.12 -6.99 10.81
C LEU A 218 0.12 -7.14 12.33
N LEU A 219 -0.30 -8.30 12.85
CA LEU A 219 -0.28 -8.60 14.28
C LEU A 219 1.15 -8.69 14.83
N ILE A 220 2.05 -9.40 14.14
CA ILE A 220 3.47 -9.47 14.52
C ILE A 220 4.09 -8.07 14.53
N LYS A 221 3.85 -7.27 13.48
CA LYS A 221 4.33 -5.89 13.44
C LYS A 221 3.78 -5.03 14.56
N SER A 222 2.51 -5.21 14.95
CA SER A 222 1.95 -4.50 16.10
C SER A 222 2.51 -4.95 17.45
N ALA A 223 2.90 -6.23 17.57
CA ALA A 223 3.47 -6.79 18.78
C ALA A 223 4.94 -6.39 18.95
N ASP A 224 5.75 -6.52 17.90
CA ASP A 224 7.18 -6.14 17.92
C ASP A 224 7.41 -4.65 18.18
N THR A 225 6.40 -3.82 17.91
CA THR A 225 6.47 -2.37 18.10
C THR A 225 5.80 -1.88 19.39
N GLY A 226 5.16 -2.75 20.18
CA GLY A 226 4.39 -2.33 21.36
C GLY A 226 3.28 -1.32 21.04
N GLY A 227 2.84 -1.24 19.77
CA GLY A 227 1.90 -0.22 19.27
C GLY A 227 2.53 1.05 18.70
N CYS A 228 3.86 1.18 18.69
CA CYS A 228 4.57 2.33 18.12
C CYS A 228 4.83 2.14 16.62
N LEU A 229 4.05 2.80 15.75
CA LEU A 229 4.23 2.71 14.30
C LEU A 229 5.45 3.50 13.76
N ASP A 230 6.29 4.04 14.64
CA ASP A 230 7.45 4.83 14.25
C ASP A 230 8.55 3.93 13.65
N ASN A 231 9.09 4.35 12.51
CA ASN A 231 10.25 3.69 11.91
C ASN A 231 11.47 3.86 12.83
N SER A 232 12.33 2.83 12.96
CA SER A 232 13.52 2.87 13.82
C SER A 232 14.45 4.04 13.47
N THR A 233 14.58 4.39 12.19
CA THR A 233 15.36 5.55 11.75
C THR A 233 14.79 6.87 12.28
N GLU A 234 13.47 7.02 12.27
CA GLU A 234 12.81 8.25 12.72
C GLU A 234 12.91 8.39 14.24
N LEU A 235 12.70 7.29 14.96
CA LEU A 235 12.91 7.20 16.39
C LEU A 235 14.35 7.60 16.77
N SER A 236 15.35 6.98 16.14
CA SER A 236 16.76 7.27 16.38
C SER A 236 17.12 8.73 16.08
N ASN A 237 16.62 9.31 14.99
CA ASN A 237 16.85 10.72 14.66
C ASN A 237 16.24 11.69 15.68
N ARG A 238 15.03 11.37 16.16
CA ARG A 238 14.33 12.18 17.16
C ARG A 238 15.06 12.16 18.49
N VAL A 239 15.49 10.99 18.96
CA VAL A 239 16.29 10.84 20.18
C VAL A 239 17.63 11.57 20.05
N THR A 240 18.32 11.41 18.92
CA THR A 240 19.58 12.10 18.63
C THR A 240 19.42 13.62 18.67
N THR A 241 18.32 14.15 18.11
CA THR A 241 18.03 15.59 18.12
C THR A 241 17.83 16.12 19.54
N LEU A 242 17.08 15.40 20.37
CA LEU A 242 16.86 15.74 21.77
C LEU A 242 18.18 15.72 22.56
N HIS A 243 18.99 14.67 22.38
CA HIS A 243 20.30 14.55 23.01
C HIS A 243 21.23 15.70 22.60
N ASN A 244 21.32 16.02 21.31
CA ASN A 244 22.17 17.09 20.81
C ASN A 244 21.79 18.47 21.36
N ALA A 245 20.48 18.75 21.51
CA ALA A 245 20.00 19.98 22.11
C ALA A 245 20.42 20.11 23.59
N TYR A 246 20.34 19.00 24.35
CA TYR A 246 20.85 18.94 25.71
C TYR A 246 22.38 19.15 25.75
N VAL A 247 23.14 18.41 24.93
CA VAL A 247 24.62 18.50 24.89
C VAL A 247 25.10 19.90 24.53
N ALA A 248 24.43 20.59 23.60
CA ALA A 248 24.77 21.97 23.26
C ALA A 248 24.66 22.89 24.48
N THR A 249 23.58 22.76 25.25
CA THR A 249 23.39 23.50 26.51
C THR A 249 24.44 23.08 27.54
N TYR A 250 24.68 21.78 27.68
CA TYR A 250 25.66 21.22 28.60
C TYR A 250 27.06 21.80 28.40
N ASN A 251 27.55 21.76 27.16
CA ASN A 251 28.86 22.28 26.81
C ASN A 251 28.95 23.78 27.09
N SER A 252 27.93 24.55 26.70
CA SER A 252 27.92 26.00 26.93
C SER A 252 27.90 26.36 28.43
N SER A 253 27.10 25.65 29.23
CA SER A 253 27.02 25.84 30.68
C SER A 253 28.31 25.41 31.38
N SER A 254 28.94 24.32 30.95
CA SER A 254 30.23 23.88 31.48
C SER A 254 31.29 24.94 31.28
N THR A 255 31.44 25.45 30.05
CA THR A 255 32.38 26.54 29.76
C THR A 255 32.09 27.79 30.60
N ALA A 256 30.81 28.12 30.82
CA ALA A 256 30.44 29.27 31.65
C ALA A 256 30.78 29.06 33.13
N MET A 257 30.62 27.84 33.66
CA MET A 257 31.03 27.48 35.03
C MET A 257 32.55 27.56 35.19
N ASP A 258 33.32 27.05 34.23
CA ASP A 258 34.80 27.08 34.28
C ASP A 258 35.36 28.51 34.25
N ALA A 259 34.63 29.46 33.66
CA ALA A 259 35.01 30.87 33.62
C ALA A 259 34.66 31.65 34.90
N CYS A 260 33.86 31.07 35.80
CA CYS A 260 33.42 31.73 37.03
C CYS A 260 34.48 31.68 38.14
N GLN A 261 34.49 32.73 38.99
CA GLN A 261 35.38 32.83 40.16
C GLN A 261 34.64 32.87 41.50
N SER A 262 33.31 32.74 41.49
CA SER A 262 32.46 32.78 42.67
C SER A 262 31.24 31.88 42.52
N VAL A 263 30.70 31.41 43.65
CA VAL A 263 29.49 30.58 43.71
C VAL A 263 28.26 31.27 43.11
N ASP A 264 28.18 32.60 43.23
CA ASP A 264 27.07 33.38 42.67
C ASP A 264 27.11 33.42 41.13
N CYS A 265 28.30 33.46 40.53
CA CYS A 265 28.49 33.43 39.09
C CYS A 265 28.02 32.09 38.48
N GLU A 266 28.32 30.98 39.16
CA GLU A 266 28.00 29.63 38.67
C GLU A 266 26.51 29.26 38.78
N LYS A 267 25.73 30.03 39.54
CA LYS A 267 24.31 29.73 39.78
C LYS A 267 23.49 29.67 38.50
N ALA A 268 23.67 30.64 37.61
CA ALA A 268 22.92 30.72 36.36
C ALA A 268 23.17 29.52 35.42
N PRO A 269 24.42 29.13 35.09
CA PRO A 269 24.66 27.98 34.22
C PRO A 269 24.20 26.65 34.83
N LYS A 270 24.28 26.48 36.16
CA LYS A 270 23.72 25.29 36.86
C LYS A 270 22.22 25.20 36.68
N LEU A 271 21.48 26.29 36.85
CA LEU A 271 20.02 26.31 36.63
C LEU A 271 19.63 26.13 35.16
N ALA A 272 20.47 26.57 34.21
CA ALA A 272 20.26 26.29 32.79
C ALA A 272 20.32 24.79 32.49
N LEU A 273 21.24 24.05 33.13
CA LEU A 273 21.32 22.58 33.03
C LEU A 273 20.06 21.89 33.57
N VAL A 274 19.53 22.37 34.69
CA VAL A 274 18.25 21.86 35.26
C VAL A 274 17.12 22.01 34.23
N SER A 275 16.98 23.19 33.62
CA SER A 275 15.97 23.43 32.59
C SER A 275 16.18 22.57 31.34
N ALA A 276 17.42 22.37 30.92
CA ALA A 276 17.76 21.54 29.76
C ALA A 276 17.41 20.07 29.99
N LEU A 277 17.70 19.52 31.18
CA LEU A 277 17.32 18.17 31.57
C LEU A 277 15.80 17.98 31.63
N GLY A 278 15.08 18.97 32.16
CA GLY A 278 13.61 18.97 32.14
C GLY A 278 13.06 18.92 30.72
N THR A 279 13.57 19.77 29.84
CA THR A 279 13.18 19.80 28.42
C THR A 279 13.52 18.49 27.70
N TYR A 280 14.69 17.90 27.98
CA TYR A 280 15.08 16.61 27.44
C TYR A 280 14.09 15.51 27.86
N ASN A 281 13.75 15.44 29.15
CA ASN A 281 12.77 14.49 29.68
C ASN A 281 11.37 14.67 29.10
N ASP A 282 10.91 15.90 28.91
CA ASP A 282 9.61 16.17 28.27
C ASP A 282 9.60 15.70 26.81
N GLY A 283 10.74 15.81 26.12
CA GLY A 283 10.94 15.23 24.80
C GLY A 283 10.86 13.70 24.81
N LEU A 284 11.62 13.05 25.70
CA LEU A 284 11.67 11.58 25.84
C LEU A 284 10.31 10.98 26.23
N ARG A 285 9.54 11.64 27.09
CA ARG A 285 8.19 11.19 27.50
C ARG A 285 7.16 11.24 26.36
N LYS A 286 7.40 12.06 25.34
CA LYS A 286 6.56 12.16 24.13
C LYS A 286 6.95 11.15 23.05
N VAL A 287 7.98 10.33 23.29
CA VAL A 287 8.39 9.27 22.38
C VAL A 287 7.60 8.01 22.71
N CYS A 288 7.10 7.34 21.67
CA CYS A 288 6.54 6.00 21.79
C CYS A 288 7.70 5.00 21.75
N TRP A 289 7.95 4.31 22.87
CA TRP A 289 9.10 3.42 23.01
C TRP A 289 8.74 1.98 22.62
N PRO A 290 9.51 1.31 21.74
CA PRO A 290 9.36 -0.12 21.51
C PRO A 290 9.72 -0.90 22.79
N ASP A 291 9.17 -2.11 22.93
CA ASP A 291 9.28 -2.88 24.18
C ASP A 291 10.73 -3.15 24.61
N ASN A 292 11.64 -3.32 23.64
CA ASN A 292 13.06 -3.54 23.92
C ASN A 292 13.78 -2.32 24.48
N ALA A 293 13.35 -1.09 24.17
CA ALA A 293 14.02 0.15 24.59
C ALA A 293 13.30 0.87 25.74
N LYS A 294 12.09 0.44 26.10
CA LYS A 294 11.21 1.13 27.07
C LYS A 294 11.82 1.20 28.48
N ALA A 295 12.47 0.13 28.93
CA ALA A 295 13.10 0.08 30.25
C ALA A 295 14.30 1.04 30.34
N ASP A 296 15.12 1.07 29.30
CA ASP A 296 16.31 1.92 29.23
C ASP A 296 15.95 3.39 29.06
N ALA A 297 14.89 3.70 28.30
CA ALA A 297 14.35 5.06 28.22
C ALA A 297 13.85 5.56 29.57
N THR A 298 13.17 4.71 30.35
CA THR A 298 12.73 5.04 31.71
C THR A 298 13.93 5.31 32.62
N THR A 299 14.94 4.43 32.55
CA THR A 299 16.19 4.57 33.32
C THR A 299 16.90 5.89 33.00
N LEU A 300 16.96 6.30 31.73
CA LEU A 300 17.53 7.59 31.33
C LEU A 300 16.72 8.78 31.86
N ILE A 301 15.39 8.73 31.78
CA ILE A 301 14.51 9.79 32.30
C ILE A 301 14.72 9.97 33.82
N ASP A 302 14.84 8.87 34.56
CA ASP A 302 15.08 8.88 36.00
C ASP A 302 16.49 9.41 36.33
N ALA A 303 17.51 9.02 35.56
CA ALA A 303 18.87 9.53 35.71
C ALA A 303 18.95 11.05 35.42
N ASN A 304 18.28 11.52 34.37
CA ASN A 304 18.16 12.95 34.07
C ASN A 304 17.47 13.72 35.21
N THR A 305 16.43 13.14 35.82
CA THR A 305 15.71 13.75 36.95
C THR A 305 16.62 13.84 38.18
N THR A 306 17.36 12.78 38.47
CA THR A 306 18.31 12.73 39.59
C THR A 306 19.45 13.73 39.40
N LEU A 307 19.98 13.84 38.18
CA LEU A 307 21.00 14.84 37.83
C LEU A 307 20.47 16.27 37.97
N ALA A 308 19.24 16.53 37.52
CA ALA A 308 18.61 17.84 37.67
C ALA A 308 18.45 18.25 39.14
N GLN A 309 18.11 17.30 40.02
CA GLN A 309 18.06 17.53 41.47
C GLN A 309 19.43 17.83 42.06
N ALA A 310 20.48 17.11 41.62
CA ALA A 310 21.86 17.37 42.04
C ALA A 310 22.32 18.78 41.61
N PHE A 311 22.06 19.19 40.37
CA PHE A 311 22.35 20.55 39.90
C PHE A 311 21.54 21.63 40.64
N THR A 312 20.28 21.36 40.97
CA THR A 312 19.46 22.28 41.76
C THR A 312 20.06 22.48 43.15
N THR A 313 20.51 21.40 43.78
CA THR A 313 21.18 21.44 45.09
C THR A 313 22.51 22.16 44.99
N TRP A 314 23.32 21.86 43.96
CA TRP A 314 24.60 22.50 43.70
C TRP A 314 24.47 24.02 43.46
N ALA A 315 23.44 24.46 42.73
CA ALA A 315 23.13 25.87 42.54
C ALA A 315 22.74 26.62 43.83
N GLY A 316 22.44 25.88 44.91
CA GLY A 316 22.17 26.41 46.25
C GLY A 316 23.41 26.56 47.13
N ALA A 317 24.61 26.26 46.64
CA ALA A 317 25.84 26.42 47.40
C ALA A 317 26.08 27.89 47.78
N THR A 318 26.46 28.14 49.03
CA THR A 318 26.73 29.50 49.55
C THR A 318 28.22 29.73 49.86
N THR A 319 29.03 28.66 49.85
CA THR A 319 30.47 28.71 50.11
C THR A 319 31.23 27.85 49.11
N LEU A 320 32.48 28.19 48.83
CA LEU A 320 33.34 27.42 47.91
C LEU A 320 33.57 25.97 48.38
N ALA A 321 33.59 25.72 49.70
CA ALA A 321 33.75 24.37 50.24
C ALA A 321 32.49 23.52 50.00
N GLN A 322 31.30 24.10 50.23
CA GLN A 322 30.04 23.43 49.92
C GLN A 322 29.91 23.18 48.41
N ASP A 323 30.30 24.15 47.59
CA ASP A 323 30.26 24.05 46.14
C ASP A 323 31.06 22.85 45.61
N ARG A 324 32.33 22.72 46.02
CA ARG A 324 33.18 21.58 45.63
C ARG A 324 32.61 20.22 46.03
N ASN A 325 31.99 20.13 47.21
CA ASN A 325 31.37 18.88 47.67
C ASN A 325 30.15 18.51 46.82
N LEU A 326 29.31 19.48 46.46
CA LEU A 326 28.12 19.27 45.64
C LEU A 326 28.47 19.00 44.16
N ALA A 327 29.57 19.57 43.66
CA ALA A 327 30.09 19.28 42.33
C ALA A 327 30.43 17.79 42.15
N ALA A 328 31.02 17.14 43.16
CA ALA A 328 31.35 15.71 43.11
C ALA A 328 30.11 14.81 43.03
N ASP A 329 29.03 15.16 43.74
CA ASP A 329 27.75 14.44 43.63
C ASP A 329 27.13 14.64 42.24
N ALA A 330 27.08 15.89 41.75
CA ALA A 330 26.58 16.19 40.40
C ALA A 330 27.35 15.42 39.31
N GLN A 331 28.68 15.35 39.40
CA GLN A 331 29.52 14.57 38.50
C GLN A 331 29.16 13.07 38.54
N THR A 332 28.98 12.51 39.73
CA THR A 332 28.58 11.11 39.89
C THR A 332 27.22 10.83 39.24
N LYS A 333 26.25 11.74 39.38
CA LYS A 333 24.93 11.61 38.72
C LYS A 333 25.02 11.76 37.21
N ASP A 334 25.91 12.61 36.72
CA ASP A 334 26.11 12.78 35.28
C ASP A 334 26.74 11.55 34.64
N ASP A 335 27.67 10.88 35.33
CA ASP A 335 28.23 9.61 34.88
C ASP A 335 27.17 8.48 34.83
N GLN A 336 26.28 8.43 35.82
CA GLN A 336 25.13 7.50 35.81
C GLN A 336 24.19 7.78 34.63
N ARG A 337 23.92 9.05 34.35
CA ARG A 337 23.09 9.49 33.22
C ARG A 337 23.72 9.19 31.87
N ARG A 338 25.02 9.43 31.70
CA ARG A 338 25.80 9.02 30.50
C ARG A 338 25.73 7.51 30.28
N ALA A 339 25.85 6.71 31.35
CA ALA A 339 25.74 5.26 31.25
C ALA A 339 24.33 4.80 30.82
N ALA A 340 23.27 5.43 31.33
CA ALA A 340 21.89 5.13 30.90
C ALA A 340 21.66 5.53 29.43
N ASP A 341 22.16 6.69 29.03
CA ASP A 341 22.05 7.20 27.65
C ASP A 341 22.77 6.29 26.64
N ALA A 342 23.96 5.77 26.99
CA ALA A 342 24.70 4.84 26.16
C ALA A 342 23.99 3.50 25.95
N ARG A 343 23.31 2.97 26.98
CA ARG A 343 22.51 1.73 26.85
C ARG A 343 21.33 1.95 25.91
N LEU A 344 20.58 3.03 26.11
CA LEU A 344 19.47 3.39 25.22
C LEU A 344 19.93 3.59 23.77
N ALA A 345 21.06 4.27 23.56
CA ALA A 345 21.64 4.45 22.22
C ALA A 345 21.99 3.10 21.56
N SER A 346 22.56 2.17 22.33
CA SER A 346 22.86 0.81 21.86
C SER A 346 21.59 0.06 21.44
N ASP A 347 20.54 0.10 22.25
CA ASP A 347 19.26 -0.57 21.95
C ASP A 347 18.57 -0.02 20.70
N LEU A 348 18.79 1.26 20.41
CA LEU A 348 18.28 1.94 19.22
C LEU A 348 19.21 1.84 18.00
N ASN A 349 20.34 1.11 18.10
CA ASN A 349 21.40 1.08 17.08
C ASN A 349 21.85 2.49 16.64
N ILE A 350 21.84 3.46 17.56
CA ILE A 350 22.40 4.78 17.31
C ILE A 350 23.92 4.65 17.42
N PRO A 351 24.69 5.01 16.38
CA PRO A 351 26.14 5.03 16.49
C PRO A 351 26.54 5.94 17.65
N THR A 352 27.17 5.38 18.68
CA THR A 352 27.76 6.21 19.73
C THR A 352 28.87 7.02 19.09
N ALA A 353 28.84 8.35 19.26
CA ALA A 353 30.00 9.15 18.95
C ALA A 353 31.15 8.60 19.81
N SER A 354 32.22 8.11 19.18
CA SER A 354 33.40 7.66 19.90
C SER A 354 33.82 8.78 20.82
N SER A 355 33.91 8.50 22.12
CA SER A 355 34.53 9.39 23.10
C SER A 355 35.89 9.83 22.55
N SER A 356 36.01 11.07 22.09
CA SER A 356 37.31 11.64 21.82
C SER A 356 38.09 11.72 23.14
N PRO A 357 39.39 11.39 23.12
CA PRO A 357 40.22 11.23 24.32
C PRO A 357 40.35 12.50 25.16
#